data_AF-A0A366M3T7-F1
#
_entry.id   AF-A0A366M3T7-F1
#
_cell.length_a   1.000
_cell.length_b   1.000
_cell.length_c   1.000
_cell.angle_alpha   90.00
_cell.angle_beta   90.00
_cell.angle_gamma   90.00
#
_symmetry.space_group_name_H-M   'P 1'
#
loop_
_entity.id
_entity.type
_entity.pdbx_description
1 polymer ?
#
loop_
_entity_poly.entity_id
_entity_poly.type
_entity_poly.pdbx_seq_one_letter_code
_entity_poly.pdbx_strand_id
1 'polypeptide(L)'
;MTTGEGQRRCFEPGFVVALRVREGAAPLRSYVGKVQAADEHGVRVTLADWLVGGFVSHDLFVPWANIEVAYIATEDYTPGEGELGRWQEALKADSGQE
;
A
#
# COMPACT_ATOMS: atom_id res chain seq x y z
N MET A 1 -15.77 18.01 21.58
CA MET A 1 -14.81 17.03 21.06
C MET A 1 -14.44 17.49 19.67
N THR A 2 -13.38 18.29 19.56
CA THR A 2 -12.98 18.94 18.31
C THR A 2 -11.87 18.08 17.72
N THR A 3 -12.23 17.06 16.94
CA THR A 3 -11.26 16.30 16.15
C THR A 3 -10.88 17.17 14.97
N GLY A 4 -9.62 17.60 14.93
CA GLY A 4 -9.10 18.59 13.99
C GLY A 4 -9.41 18.27 12.53
N GLU A 5 -10.11 19.18 11.88
CA GLU A 5 -10.17 19.32 10.43
C GLU A 5 -8.76 19.67 9.94
N GLY A 6 -8.14 18.79 9.15
CA GLY A 6 -6.90 19.10 8.42
C GLY A 6 -5.82 18.03 8.39
N GLN A 7 -5.92 16.94 9.15
CA GLN A 7 -5.02 15.81 8.97
C GLN A 7 -5.64 14.86 7.95
N ARG A 8 -5.25 15.01 6.66
CA ARG A 8 -5.54 14.01 5.63
C ARG A 8 -5.18 12.64 6.21
N ARG A 9 -6.18 11.78 6.44
CA ARG A 9 -5.90 10.47 7.04
C ARG A 9 -5.08 9.70 6.01
N CYS A 10 -3.98 9.13 6.46
CA CYS A 10 -3.25 8.15 5.67
C CYS A 10 -4.16 6.91 5.51
N PHE A 11 -4.14 6.25 4.35
CA PHE A 11 -4.97 5.07 4.04
C PHE A 11 -6.47 5.32 3.89
N GLU A 12 -6.86 6.39 3.20
CA GLU A 12 -8.26 6.59 2.79
C GLU A 12 -8.64 5.66 1.62
N PRO A 13 -9.90 5.18 1.55
CA PRO A 13 -10.39 4.46 0.39
C PRO A 13 -10.11 5.20 -0.91
N GLY A 14 -9.58 4.48 -1.88
CA GLY A 14 -9.21 5.03 -3.17
C GLY A 14 -7.74 5.43 -3.31
N PHE A 15 -7.00 5.56 -2.21
CA PHE A 15 -5.58 5.90 -2.26
C PHE A 15 -4.75 4.72 -2.77
N VAL A 16 -3.69 5.00 -3.51
CA VAL A 16 -2.73 3.99 -3.94
C VAL A 16 -1.63 3.90 -2.90
N VAL A 17 -1.32 2.68 -2.47
CA VAL A 17 -0.30 2.42 -1.46
C VAL A 17 0.67 1.35 -1.92
N ALA A 18 1.93 1.53 -1.55
CA ALA A 18 2.89 0.45 -1.52
C ALA A 18 3.32 0.19 -0.08
N LEU A 19 3.23 -1.07 0.33
CA LEU A 19 3.44 -1.56 1.68
C LEU A 19 4.64 -2.49 1.69
N ARG A 20 5.61 -2.22 2.58
CA ARG A 20 6.57 -3.23 3.02
C ARG A 20 6.07 -3.84 4.32
N VAL A 21 5.98 -5.16 4.36
CA VAL A 21 5.57 -5.90 5.55
C VAL A 21 6.75 -6.58 6.22
N ARG A 22 6.61 -6.83 7.52
CA ARG A 22 7.60 -7.56 8.32
C ARG A 22 7.95 -8.89 7.69
N GLU A 23 9.22 -9.25 7.82
CA GLU A 23 9.69 -10.57 7.39
C GLU A 23 8.90 -11.69 8.08
N GLY A 24 8.55 -12.72 7.31
CA GLY A 24 7.76 -13.85 7.78
C GLY A 24 6.26 -13.57 7.96
N ALA A 25 5.79 -12.31 7.87
CA ALA A 25 4.37 -12.00 8.00
C ALA A 25 3.54 -12.39 6.77
N ALA A 26 4.16 -12.45 5.58
CA ALA A 26 3.53 -12.86 4.34
C ALA A 26 4.56 -13.42 3.34
N PRO A 27 4.14 -14.16 2.28
CA PRO A 27 5.06 -14.77 1.31
C PRO A 27 5.91 -13.76 0.54
N LEU A 28 5.37 -12.56 0.27
CA LEU A 28 6.12 -11.45 -0.31
C LEU A 28 6.29 -10.37 0.76
N ARG A 29 7.38 -9.60 0.68
CA ARG A 29 7.64 -8.49 1.59
C ARG A 29 7.11 -7.15 1.10
N SER A 30 6.75 -7.03 -0.18
CA SER A 30 6.37 -5.77 -0.82
C SER A 30 5.11 -5.94 -1.67
N TYR A 31 4.10 -5.12 -1.39
CA TYR A 31 2.78 -5.15 -2.03
C TYR A 31 2.39 -3.76 -2.49
N VAL A 32 1.76 -3.67 -3.65
CA VAL A 32 1.21 -2.41 -4.18
C VAL A 32 -0.26 -2.61 -4.44
N GLY A 33 -1.11 -1.68 -4.02
CA GLY A 33 -2.55 -1.81 -4.13
C GLY A 33 -3.30 -0.52 -3.90
N LYS A 34 -4.62 -0.57 -4.10
CA LYS A 34 -5.55 0.53 -3.84
C LYS A 34 -6.30 0.25 -2.55
N VAL A 35 -6.33 1.20 -1.62
CA VAL A 35 -7.02 1.06 -0.34
C VAL A 35 -8.52 0.94 -0.59
N GLN A 36 -9.12 -0.08 0.02
CA GLN A 36 -10.57 -0.28 0.02
C GLN A 36 -11.19 0.17 1.33
N ALA A 37 -10.51 -0.13 2.45
CA ALA A 37 -10.92 0.26 3.79
C ALA A 37 -9.73 0.22 4.75
N ALA A 38 -9.81 1.02 5.81
CA ALA A 38 -8.88 0.99 6.93
C ALA A 38 -9.67 1.16 8.23
N ASP A 39 -9.27 0.41 9.26
CA ASP A 39 -9.89 0.46 10.59
C ASP A 39 -8.83 0.43 11.71
N GLU A 40 -9.24 0.15 12.95
CA GLU A 40 -8.31 0.09 14.08
C GLU A 40 -7.35 -1.12 14.05
N HIS A 41 -7.58 -2.11 13.19
CA HIS A 41 -6.81 -3.34 13.09
C HIS A 41 -5.84 -3.36 11.91
N GLY A 42 -6.21 -2.78 10.78
CA GLY A 42 -5.39 -2.82 9.58
C GLY A 42 -5.97 -2.10 8.37
N VAL A 43 -5.33 -2.34 7.23
CA VAL A 43 -5.77 -1.86 5.93
C VAL A 43 -6.11 -3.04 5.02
N ARG A 44 -7.22 -2.92 4.29
CA ARG A 44 -7.54 -3.78 3.16
C ARG A 44 -7.19 -3.05 1.87
N VAL A 45 -6.39 -3.69 1.02
CA VAL A 45 -5.98 -3.17 -0.28
C VAL A 45 -6.35 -4.16 -1.39
N THR A 46 -6.81 -3.67 -2.53
CA THR A 46 -6.90 -4.45 -3.76
C THR A 46 -5.55 -4.40 -4.46
N LEU A 47 -4.91 -5.54 -4.66
CA LEU A 47 -3.57 -5.60 -5.21
C LEU A 47 -3.55 -5.16 -6.68
N ALA A 48 -2.47 -4.47 -7.04
CA ALA A 48 -2.16 -4.16 -8.42
C ALA A 48 -1.73 -5.43 -9.15
N ASP A 49 -2.37 -5.69 -10.30
CA ASP A 49 -1.90 -6.66 -11.26
C ASP A 49 -1.12 -5.93 -12.36
N TRP A 50 0.18 -6.22 -12.39
CA TRP A 50 1.14 -5.63 -13.30
C TRP A 50 1.06 -6.20 -14.73
N LEU A 51 0.42 -7.36 -14.93
CA LEU A 51 0.23 -7.96 -16.26
C LEU A 51 -0.94 -7.33 -17.01
N VAL A 52 -2.01 -6.97 -16.28
CA VAL A 52 -3.20 -6.32 -16.85
C VAL A 52 -3.28 -4.83 -16.56
N GLY A 53 -2.30 -4.26 -15.85
CA GLY A 53 -2.15 -2.82 -15.67
C GLY A 53 -3.26 -2.19 -14.83
N GLY A 54 -3.68 -2.83 -13.74
CA GLY A 54 -4.78 -2.30 -12.92
C GLY A 54 -4.93 -2.94 -11.54
N PHE A 55 -5.77 -2.34 -10.70
CA PHE A 55 -6.11 -2.85 -9.36
C PHE A 55 -7.27 -3.86 -9.44
N VAL A 56 -7.05 -4.95 -10.16
CA VAL A 56 -8.08 -5.96 -10.46
C VAL A 56 -7.77 -7.31 -9.85
N SER A 57 -6.73 -7.39 -9.02
CA SER A 57 -6.30 -8.64 -8.39
C SER A 57 -7.06 -8.90 -7.08
N HIS A 58 -6.55 -9.86 -6.31
CA HIS A 58 -7.09 -10.23 -5.01
C HIS A 58 -6.93 -9.11 -3.98
N ASP A 59 -7.82 -9.12 -3.01
CA ASP A 59 -7.70 -8.26 -1.84
C ASP A 59 -6.71 -8.85 -0.83
N LEU A 60 -5.90 -7.98 -0.23
CA LEU A 60 -4.99 -8.28 0.85
C LEU A 60 -5.36 -7.44 2.06
N PHE A 61 -5.52 -8.09 3.21
CA PHE A 61 -5.60 -7.40 4.50
C PHE A 61 -4.23 -7.44 5.20
N VAL A 62 -3.76 -6.28 5.67
CA VAL A 62 -2.49 -6.15 6.38
C VAL A 62 -2.74 -5.51 7.75
N PRO A 63 -2.50 -6.23 8.86
CA PRO A 63 -2.56 -5.65 10.19
C PRO A 63 -1.52 -4.54 10.38
N TRP A 64 -1.85 -3.48 11.13
CA TRP A 64 -0.92 -2.37 11.36
C TRP A 64 0.41 -2.82 11.95
N ALA A 65 0.38 -3.79 12.86
CA ALA A 65 1.58 -4.36 13.49
C ALA A 65 2.57 -4.95 12.47
N ASN A 66 2.11 -5.33 11.28
CA ASN A 66 2.93 -5.99 10.26
C ASN A 66 3.46 -5.03 9.19
N ILE A 67 3.08 -3.75 9.19
CA ILE A 67 3.58 -2.76 8.23
C ILE A 67 4.89 -2.17 8.76
N GLU A 68 5.95 -2.25 7.96
CA GLU A 68 7.24 -1.61 8.25
C GLU A 68 7.32 -0.21 7.62
N VAL A 69 6.93 -0.12 6.36
CA VAL A 69 7.00 1.12 5.56
C VAL A 69 5.76 1.20 4.67
N ALA A 70 5.25 2.41 4.48
CA ALA A 70 4.18 2.68 3.53
C ALA A 70 4.47 3.95 2.72
N TYR A 71 4.44 3.81 1.39
CA TYR A 71 4.33 4.95 0.47
C TYR A 71 2.86 5.10 0.08
N ILE A 72 2.34 6.31 0.19
CA ILE A 72 0.91 6.59 0.01
C ILE A 72 0.76 7.74 -0.99
N ALA A 73 0.05 7.47 -2.07
CA ALA A 73 -0.41 8.46 -3.03
C ALA A 73 -1.90 8.76 -2.79
N THR A 74 -2.27 10.03 -2.95
CA THR A 74 -3.67 10.50 -2.79
C THR A 74 -4.56 10.03 -3.94
N GLU A 75 -5.87 10.18 -3.79
CA GLU A 75 -6.88 9.69 -4.74
C GLU A 75 -6.69 10.15 -6.20
N ASP A 76 -6.11 11.33 -6.41
CA ASP A 76 -5.86 11.89 -7.75
C ASP A 76 -4.68 11.24 -8.49
N TYR A 77 -3.92 10.37 -7.82
CA TYR A 77 -2.78 9.70 -8.45
C TYR A 77 -3.23 8.63 -9.43
N THR A 78 -2.84 8.83 -10.69
CA THR A 78 -3.00 7.83 -11.74
C THR A 78 -1.61 7.29 -12.09
N PRO A 79 -1.30 6.03 -11.73
CA PRO A 79 0.01 5.45 -12.06
C PRO A 79 0.19 5.34 -13.57
N GLY A 80 1.34 5.79 -14.06
CA GLY A 80 1.77 5.51 -15.42
C GLY A 80 2.13 4.04 -15.64
N GLU A 81 2.34 3.65 -16.90
CA GLU A 81 2.77 2.29 -17.25
C GLU A 81 4.06 1.90 -16.51
N GLY A 82 4.06 0.73 -15.88
CA GLY A 82 5.20 0.20 -15.12
C GLY A 82 5.51 0.90 -13.79
N GLU A 83 4.79 1.97 -13.42
CA GLU A 83 5.11 2.77 -12.23
C GLU A 83 4.86 2.01 -10.92
N LEU A 84 3.78 1.23 -10.85
CA LEU A 84 3.49 0.38 -9.69
C LEU A 84 4.55 -0.70 -9.48
N GLY A 85 5.13 -1.23 -10.56
CA GLY A 85 6.27 -2.15 -10.50
C GLY A 85 7.49 -1.49 -9.87
N ARG A 86 7.81 -0.26 -10.26
CA ARG A 86 8.91 0.53 -9.66
C ARG A 86 8.71 0.77 -8.18
N TRP A 87 7.48 1.03 -7.74
CA TRP A 87 7.17 1.17 -6.30
C TRP A 87 7.47 -0.13 -5.54
N GLN A 88 7.08 -1.26 -6.13
CA GLN A 88 7.33 -2.56 -5.54
C GLN A 88 8.84 -2.86 -5.42
N GLU A 89 9.61 -2.54 -6.46
CA GLU A 89 11.07 -2.70 -6.50
C GLU A 89 11.80 -1.77 -5.54
N ALA A 90 11.42 -0.50 -5.46
CA ALA A 90 12.02 0.47 -4.54
C ALA A 90 11.90 0.01 -3.07
N LEU A 91 10.74 -0.55 -2.69
CA LEU A 91 10.55 -1.13 -1.35
C LEU A 91 11.37 -2.40 -1.10
N LYS A 92 11.67 -3.18 -2.14
CA LYS A 92 12.56 -4.34 -2.03
C LYS A 92 14.02 -3.91 -1.85
N ALA A 93 14.47 -2.89 -2.59
CA ALA A 93 15.85 -2.41 -2.53
C ALA A 93 16.21 -1.80 -1.16
N ASP A 94 15.24 -1.15 -0.52
CA ASP A 94 15.40 -0.54 0.81
C ASP A 94 15.45 -1.57 1.97
N SER A 95 15.45 -2.87 1.66
CA SER A 95 15.58 -3.96 2.66
C SER A 95 17.04 -4.26 3.05
N GLY A 96 18.03 -3.56 2.49
CA GLY A 96 19.44 -3.77 2.80
C GLY A 96 20.42 -2.95 1.97
N GLN A 97 20.84 -1.80 2.49
CA GLN A 97 22.26 -1.42 2.50
C GLN A 97 22.75 -1.65 3.93
N GLU A 98 23.27 -2.84 4.21
CA GLU A 98 24.22 -3.12 5.30
C GLU A 98 25.48 -3.75 4.68
#